data_AF-W0U0M6-F1
#
_entry.id   AF-W0U0M6-F1
#
_cell.length_a   1.000
_cell.length_b   1.000
_cell.length_c   1.000
_cell.angle_alpha   90.00
_cell.angle_beta   90.00
_cell.angle_gamma   90.00
#
_symmetry.space_group_name_H-M   'P 1'
#
loop_
_entity.id
_entity.type
_entity.pdbx_description
1 polymer ?
#
loop_
_entity_poly.entity_id
_entity_poly.type
_entity_poly.pdbx_seq_one_letter_code
_entity_poly.pdbx_strand_id
1 'polypeptide(L)'
;KIDEIGDAAKKLGDASYSFAKEVDWNNGIFLQAPGKFQPLKALKAIDKMIEMGAAADPKLLKEAAEAHHKAIGSISGPNGVTSRADWDAVNAAIGRIVASVPKAKVMAVYNSVKDITDPKVPAYMKSLVNGPDAEKAYLGFLEFKDVVEKNQVTTASAPAVVPSGDKIGVAAKALSDASYPFIKDIDWLSDIYLKPLPGKTAPDTLKAIDKMIVMGAKMDGNLLKAAAEAHHKAIGSIDAKGVTSAADYEAVNAAIGRLVASVPKATVMDVYNSMAKVVDSTVTNNMFSKVNPLDAVGAAKGFYTFKDVVEASQR
;
A
#
# COMPACT_ATOMS: atom_id res chain seq x y z
N LYS A 1 21.39 3.31 -9.69
CA LYS A 1 21.76 3.96 -10.97
C LYS A 1 22.18 5.39 -10.65
N ILE A 2 23.31 5.86 -11.18
CA ILE A 2 23.70 7.28 -11.04
C ILE A 2 22.90 8.04 -12.11
N ASP A 3 22.03 8.94 -11.65
CA ASP A 3 21.19 9.84 -12.45
C ASP A 3 20.90 11.09 -11.61
N GLU A 4 20.33 12.13 -12.23
CA GLU A 4 20.11 13.44 -11.56
C GLU A 4 19.30 13.30 -10.25
N ILE A 5 18.29 12.43 -10.25
CA ILE A 5 17.46 12.16 -9.05
C ILE A 5 18.29 11.46 -7.97
N GLY A 6 19.15 10.51 -8.33
CA GLY A 6 20.05 9.84 -7.39
C GLY A 6 21.05 10.78 -6.73
N ASP A 7 21.61 11.74 -7.48
CA ASP A 7 22.52 12.74 -6.93
C ASP A 7 21.78 13.76 -6.05
N ALA A 8 20.58 14.18 -6.45
CA ALA A 8 19.73 15.05 -5.64
C ALA A 8 19.27 14.36 -4.34
N ALA A 9 19.02 13.04 -4.37
CA ALA A 9 18.64 12.28 -3.17
C ALA A 9 19.75 12.23 -2.11
N LYS A 10 21.03 12.23 -2.51
CA LYS A 10 22.15 12.35 -1.56
C LYS A 10 22.16 13.71 -0.86
N LYS A 11 21.94 14.79 -1.62
CA LYS A 11 21.83 16.15 -1.05
C LYS A 11 20.64 16.26 -0.10
N LEU A 12 19.50 15.66 -0.46
CA LEU A 12 18.36 15.53 0.44
C LEU A 12 18.74 14.80 1.72
N GLY A 13 19.47 13.69 1.63
CA GLY A 13 19.98 12.95 2.78
C GLY A 13 20.86 13.79 3.72
N ASP A 14 21.74 14.63 3.16
CA ASP A 14 22.59 15.55 3.95
C ASP A 14 21.76 16.60 4.70
N ALA A 15 20.63 17.00 4.13
CA ALA A 15 19.70 17.94 4.73
C ALA A 15 18.74 17.28 5.74
N SER A 16 18.34 16.02 5.52
CA SER A 16 17.17 15.44 6.20
C SER A 16 17.48 14.27 7.15
N TYR A 17 18.67 13.65 7.09
CA TYR A 17 18.93 12.45 7.89
C TYR A 17 19.06 12.72 9.39
N SER A 18 19.43 13.94 9.81
CA SER A 18 19.37 14.35 11.22
C SER A 18 17.93 14.26 11.74
N PHE A 19 17.00 14.95 11.07
CA PHE A 19 15.57 14.87 11.34
C PHE A 19 15.04 13.42 11.32
N ALA A 20 15.45 12.61 10.34
CA ALA A 20 15.00 11.22 10.24
C ALA A 20 15.41 10.35 11.45
N LYS A 21 16.55 10.63 12.10
CA LYS A 21 16.97 9.93 13.32
C LYS A 21 16.17 10.33 14.56
N GLU A 22 15.57 11.52 14.55
CA GLU A 22 14.82 12.08 15.69
C GLU A 22 13.38 11.58 15.74
N VAL A 23 12.79 11.30 14.57
CA VAL A 23 11.45 10.73 14.46
C VAL A 23 11.42 9.36 15.13
N ASP A 24 10.54 9.19 16.12
CA ASP A 24 10.23 7.86 16.67
C ASP A 24 9.32 7.10 15.71
N TRP A 25 9.92 6.35 14.77
CA TRP A 25 9.21 5.55 13.77
C TRP A 25 8.42 4.39 14.37
N ASN A 26 8.67 4.03 15.64
CA ASN A 26 7.94 2.99 16.35
C ASN A 26 6.64 3.49 16.98
N ASN A 27 6.35 4.79 16.87
CA ASN A 27 5.15 5.38 17.43
C ASN A 27 3.87 4.86 16.74
N GLY A 28 2.98 4.24 17.53
CA GLY A 28 1.71 3.69 17.04
C GLY A 28 0.72 4.72 16.48
N ILE A 29 0.98 6.02 16.65
CA ILE A 29 0.12 7.08 16.07
C ILE A 29 0.05 7.00 14.54
N PHE A 30 1.08 6.48 13.87
CA PHE A 30 1.10 6.33 12.40
C PHE A 30 0.11 5.30 11.86
N LEU A 31 -0.47 4.46 12.73
CA LEU A 31 -1.59 3.57 12.38
C LEU A 31 -2.93 4.34 12.33
N GLN A 32 -3.03 5.50 12.97
CA GLN A 32 -4.27 6.25 13.10
C GLN A 32 -4.50 7.19 11.91
N ALA A 33 -5.75 7.62 11.73
CA ALA A 33 -6.06 8.71 10.82
C ALA A 33 -5.37 10.02 11.27
N PRO A 34 -4.91 10.88 10.35
CA PRO A 34 -4.25 12.15 10.69
C PRO A 34 -5.27 13.22 11.11
N GLY A 35 -6.01 12.95 12.19
CA GLY A 35 -7.15 13.74 12.64
C GLY A 35 -8.39 12.86 12.83
N LYS A 36 -9.58 13.44 12.66
CA LYS A 36 -10.84 12.68 12.75
C LYS A 36 -10.96 11.70 11.59
N PHE A 37 -11.19 10.42 11.90
CA PHE A 37 -11.44 9.38 10.90
C PHE A 37 -12.71 9.70 10.08
N GLN A 38 -12.55 9.77 8.76
CA GLN A 38 -13.59 10.10 7.78
C GLN A 38 -13.51 9.08 6.62
N PRO A 39 -14.02 7.85 6.79
CA PRO A 39 -13.69 6.70 5.94
C PRO A 39 -13.94 6.96 4.44
N LEU A 40 -15.11 7.49 4.07
CA LEU A 40 -15.44 7.77 2.66
C LEU A 40 -14.61 8.91 2.06
N LYS A 41 -14.15 9.89 2.87
CA LYS A 41 -13.22 10.91 2.38
C LYS A 41 -11.81 10.36 2.24
N ALA A 42 -11.38 9.55 3.20
CA ALA A 42 -10.09 8.85 3.14
C ALA A 42 -10.03 7.91 1.92
N LEU A 43 -11.13 7.22 1.60
CA LEU A 43 -11.23 6.38 0.41
C LEU A 43 -11.01 7.16 -0.90
N LYS A 44 -11.44 8.43 -0.98
CA LYS A 44 -11.12 9.30 -2.13
C LYS A 44 -9.63 9.59 -2.24
N ALA A 45 -8.93 9.77 -1.13
CA ALA A 45 -7.48 9.95 -1.13
C ALA A 45 -6.76 8.66 -1.55
N ILE A 46 -7.21 7.50 -1.04
CA ILE A 46 -6.72 6.18 -1.45
C ILE A 46 -6.94 5.97 -2.95
N ASP A 47 -8.10 6.33 -3.49
CA ASP A 47 -8.40 6.25 -4.92
C ASP A 47 -7.39 7.04 -5.77
N LYS A 48 -7.01 8.25 -5.33
CA LYS A 48 -5.97 9.05 -6.01
C LYS A 48 -4.58 8.42 -5.90
N MET A 49 -4.26 7.75 -4.80
CA MET A 49 -3.02 6.98 -4.68
C MET A 49 -3.02 5.77 -5.62
N ILE A 50 -4.15 5.05 -5.74
CA ILE A 50 -4.32 3.93 -6.66
C ILE A 50 -4.17 4.40 -8.11
N GLU A 51 -4.86 5.48 -8.49
CA GLU A 51 -4.75 6.08 -9.83
C GLU A 51 -3.33 6.55 -10.17
N MET A 52 -2.56 7.02 -9.19
CA MET A 52 -1.15 7.37 -9.35
C MET A 52 -0.28 6.11 -9.49
N GLY A 53 -0.49 5.11 -8.64
CA GLY A 53 0.23 3.84 -8.68
C GLY A 53 0.05 3.10 -10.00
N ALA A 54 -1.17 3.03 -10.53
CA ALA A 54 -1.44 2.42 -11.83
C ALA A 54 -0.78 3.18 -13.00
N ALA A 55 -0.54 4.48 -12.87
CA ALA A 55 0.10 5.28 -13.90
C ALA A 55 1.63 5.21 -13.88
N ALA A 56 2.22 4.87 -12.72
CA ALA A 56 3.66 4.80 -12.53
C ALA A 56 4.32 3.69 -13.33
N ASP A 57 5.62 3.83 -13.61
CA ASP A 57 6.41 2.77 -14.26
C ASP A 57 6.50 1.55 -13.32
N PRO A 58 6.00 0.36 -13.73
CA PRO A 58 6.02 -0.83 -12.88
C PRO A 58 7.42 -1.27 -12.45
N LYS A 59 8.44 -1.01 -13.28
CA LYS A 59 9.83 -1.32 -12.93
C LYS A 59 10.33 -0.42 -11.80
N LEU A 60 9.96 0.86 -11.80
CA LEU A 60 10.35 1.80 -10.76
C LEU A 60 9.61 1.51 -9.44
N LEU A 61 8.35 1.09 -9.50
CA LEU A 61 7.62 0.59 -8.33
C LEU A 61 8.32 -0.63 -7.70
N LYS A 62 8.75 -1.58 -8.54
CA LYS A 62 9.55 -2.74 -8.09
C LYS A 62 10.87 -2.30 -7.44
N GLU A 63 11.65 -1.44 -8.11
CA GLU A 63 12.94 -0.97 -7.58
C GLU A 63 12.77 -0.25 -6.22
N ALA A 64 11.69 0.52 -6.05
CA ALA A 64 11.39 1.14 -4.75
C ALA A 64 10.98 0.12 -3.69
N ALA A 65 10.20 -0.90 -4.03
CA ALA A 65 9.87 -1.98 -3.09
C ALA A 65 11.13 -2.72 -2.63
N GLU A 66 12.06 -3.02 -3.55
CA GLU A 66 13.37 -3.61 -3.22
C GLU A 66 14.22 -2.68 -2.34
N ALA A 67 14.19 -1.36 -2.58
CA ALA A 67 14.88 -0.38 -1.74
C ALA A 67 14.31 -0.34 -0.31
N HIS A 68 12.99 -0.40 -0.14
CA HIS A 68 12.37 -0.45 1.20
C HIS A 68 12.70 -1.76 1.92
N HIS A 69 12.63 -2.91 1.24
CA HIS A 69 13.05 -4.19 1.80
C HIS A 69 14.49 -4.14 2.32
N LYS A 70 15.41 -3.58 1.51
CA LYS A 70 16.80 -3.39 1.92
C LYS A 70 16.93 -2.46 3.13
N ALA A 71 16.18 -1.35 3.15
CA ALA A 71 16.19 -0.38 4.24
C ALA A 71 15.71 -0.97 5.58
N ILE A 72 14.71 -1.85 5.54
CA ILE A 72 14.24 -2.58 6.74
C ILE A 72 15.38 -3.40 7.35
N GLY A 73 16.25 -3.99 6.51
CA GLY A 73 17.40 -4.78 6.96
C GLY A 73 18.49 -4.00 7.71
N SER A 74 18.48 -2.67 7.66
CA SER A 74 19.49 -1.82 8.35
C SER A 74 18.91 -0.94 9.46
N ILE A 75 17.66 -1.18 9.85
CA ILE A 75 17.03 -0.49 10.97
C ILE A 75 17.81 -0.72 12.26
N SER A 76 18.06 0.36 13.00
CA SER A 76 18.79 0.31 14.28
C SER A 76 18.39 1.44 15.22
N GLY A 77 18.80 1.32 16.48
CA GLY A 77 18.51 2.32 17.51
C GLY A 77 17.06 2.28 18.03
N PRO A 78 16.77 3.06 19.09
CA PRO A 78 15.46 3.04 19.75
C PRO A 78 14.34 3.61 18.87
N ASN A 79 14.67 4.51 17.94
CA ASN A 79 13.72 5.20 17.08
C ASN A 79 13.37 4.43 15.80
N GLY A 80 14.00 3.29 15.53
CA GLY A 80 13.68 2.45 14.36
C GLY A 80 14.10 3.05 13.00
N VAL A 81 15.13 3.91 12.98
CA VAL A 81 15.62 4.53 11.74
C VAL A 81 16.52 3.59 10.94
N THR A 82 16.38 3.58 9.61
CA THR A 82 17.25 2.86 8.67
C THR A 82 18.63 3.53 8.54
N SER A 83 19.59 2.91 7.86
CA SER A 83 20.91 3.51 7.62
C SER A 83 20.84 4.73 6.69
N ARG A 84 21.84 5.62 6.78
CA ARG A 84 21.94 6.80 5.89
C ARG A 84 21.95 6.42 4.42
N ALA A 85 22.69 5.36 4.06
CA ALA A 85 22.78 4.91 2.68
C ALA A 85 21.42 4.41 2.17
N ASP A 86 20.65 3.73 3.02
CA ASP A 86 19.33 3.23 2.66
C ASP A 86 18.25 4.32 2.63
N TRP A 87 18.35 5.32 3.50
CA TRP A 87 17.53 6.53 3.45
C TRP A 87 17.67 7.24 2.09
N ASP A 88 18.90 7.45 1.62
CA ASP A 88 19.17 8.08 0.32
C ASP A 88 18.66 7.22 -0.84
N ALA A 89 18.83 5.89 -0.76
CA ALA A 89 18.38 4.95 -1.78
C ALA A 89 16.85 4.92 -1.92
N VAL A 90 16.13 4.91 -0.80
CA VAL A 90 14.66 4.97 -0.76
C VAL A 90 14.17 6.29 -1.36
N ASN A 91 14.72 7.43 -0.95
CA ASN A 91 14.34 8.73 -1.49
C ASN A 91 14.59 8.84 -3.00
N ALA A 92 15.72 8.32 -3.49
CA ALA A 92 15.99 8.27 -4.92
C ALA A 92 14.98 7.41 -5.68
N ALA A 93 14.62 6.24 -5.15
CA ALA A 93 13.65 5.34 -5.78
C ALA A 93 12.25 5.97 -5.84
N ILE A 94 11.80 6.59 -4.75
CA ILE A 94 10.52 7.32 -4.71
C ILE A 94 10.55 8.52 -5.68
N GLY A 95 11.63 9.29 -5.72
CA GLY A 95 11.77 10.39 -6.68
C GLY A 95 11.60 9.94 -8.13
N ARG A 96 12.15 8.77 -8.50
CA ARG A 96 11.96 8.19 -9.84
C ARG A 96 10.51 7.76 -10.09
N ILE A 97 9.81 7.19 -9.11
CA ILE A 97 8.37 6.89 -9.23
C ILE A 97 7.58 8.18 -9.51
N VAL A 98 7.84 9.24 -8.74
CA VAL A 98 7.14 10.53 -8.90
C VAL A 98 7.42 11.14 -10.27
N ALA A 99 8.66 11.05 -10.77
CA ALA A 99 9.02 11.47 -12.11
C ALA A 99 8.31 10.64 -13.21
N SER A 100 7.96 9.38 -12.94
CA SER A 100 7.29 8.51 -13.91
C SER A 100 5.78 8.75 -14.07
N VAL A 101 5.19 9.68 -13.31
CA VAL A 101 3.76 10.03 -13.41
C VAL A 101 3.56 11.51 -13.69
N PRO A 102 2.47 11.92 -14.38
CA PRO A 102 2.15 13.33 -14.56
C PRO A 102 1.95 14.08 -13.24
N LYS A 103 2.45 15.32 -13.17
CA LYS A 103 2.33 16.21 -12.01
C LYS A 103 0.90 16.31 -11.46
N ALA A 104 -0.10 16.33 -12.34
CA ALA A 104 -1.51 16.41 -11.96
C ALA A 104 -1.96 15.25 -11.04
N LYS A 105 -1.47 14.03 -11.27
CA LYS A 105 -1.78 12.87 -10.41
C LYS A 105 -1.14 13.00 -9.03
N VAL A 106 0.10 13.48 -8.97
CA VAL A 106 0.80 13.77 -7.70
C VAL A 106 0.05 14.83 -6.91
N MET A 107 -0.37 15.92 -7.55
CA MET A 107 -1.13 16.99 -6.89
C MET A 107 -2.53 16.55 -6.46
N ALA A 108 -3.17 15.63 -7.18
CA ALA A 108 -4.45 15.06 -6.77
C ALA A 108 -4.32 14.26 -5.45
N VAL A 109 -3.23 13.51 -5.29
CA VAL A 109 -2.90 12.84 -4.01
C VAL A 109 -2.67 13.88 -2.92
N TYR A 110 -1.82 14.88 -3.15
CA TYR A 110 -1.54 15.93 -2.16
C TYR A 110 -2.81 16.63 -1.67
N ASN A 111 -3.67 17.08 -2.60
CA ASN A 111 -4.90 17.80 -2.27
C ASN A 111 -5.88 16.92 -1.49
N SER A 112 -6.10 15.67 -1.93
CA SER A 112 -7.03 14.76 -1.25
C SER A 112 -6.55 14.34 0.15
N VAL A 113 -5.25 14.16 0.36
CA VAL A 113 -4.67 13.88 1.68
C VAL A 113 -4.75 15.11 2.59
N LYS A 114 -4.49 16.31 2.06
CA LYS A 114 -4.64 17.57 2.79
C LYS A 114 -6.07 17.73 3.33
N ASP A 115 -7.08 17.38 2.55
CA ASP A 115 -8.50 17.52 2.92
C ASP A 115 -8.93 16.63 4.11
N ILE A 116 -8.19 15.57 4.41
CA ILE A 116 -8.45 14.67 5.55
C ILE A 116 -7.47 14.86 6.71
N THR A 117 -6.47 15.74 6.56
CA THR A 117 -5.44 15.99 7.57
C THR A 117 -5.84 17.17 8.44
N ASP A 118 -5.89 16.97 9.77
CA ASP A 118 -6.13 18.06 10.70
C ASP A 118 -4.99 19.09 10.61
N PRO A 119 -5.29 20.40 10.50
CA PRO A 119 -4.27 21.45 10.36
C PRO A 119 -3.21 21.49 11.47
N LYS A 120 -3.49 20.88 12.64
CA LYS A 120 -2.55 20.81 13.77
C LYS A 120 -1.55 19.66 13.65
N VAL A 121 -1.77 18.68 12.76
CA VAL A 121 -0.89 17.51 12.61
C VAL A 121 0.56 17.90 12.31
N PRO A 122 0.87 18.80 11.36
CA PRO A 122 2.26 19.20 11.10
C PRO A 122 2.95 19.82 12.33
N ALA A 123 2.24 20.68 13.07
CA ALA A 123 2.78 21.31 14.28
C ALA A 123 3.04 20.28 15.38
N TYR A 124 2.11 19.33 15.58
CA TYR A 124 2.30 18.24 16.53
C TYR A 124 3.50 17.35 16.16
N MET A 125 3.61 16.91 14.90
CA MET A 125 4.75 16.12 14.44
C MET A 125 6.08 16.85 14.62
N LYS A 126 6.14 18.14 14.27
CA LYS A 126 7.35 18.96 14.46
C LYS A 126 7.72 19.14 15.94
N SER A 127 6.75 19.14 16.85
CA SER A 127 7.00 19.29 18.29
C SER A 127 7.71 18.08 18.94
N LEU A 128 7.74 16.94 18.24
CA LEU A 128 8.37 15.70 18.71
C LEU A 128 9.84 15.57 18.29
N VAL A 129 10.37 16.54 17.54
CA VAL A 129 11.73 16.52 16.97
C VAL A 129 12.41 17.88 17.16
N ASN A 130 13.66 18.00 16.70
CA ASN A 130 14.33 19.29 16.61
C ASN A 130 13.72 20.13 15.47
N GLY A 131 13.12 21.27 15.83
CA GLY A 131 12.47 22.18 14.88
C GLY A 131 13.38 22.65 13.73
N PRO A 132 14.59 23.17 14.03
CA PRO A 132 15.58 23.51 13.02
C PRO A 132 15.98 22.36 12.07
N ASP A 133 16.18 21.14 12.58
CA ASP A 133 16.49 19.99 11.72
C ASP A 133 15.30 19.63 10.80
N ALA A 134 14.05 19.75 11.28
CA ALA A 134 12.86 19.57 10.46
C ALA A 134 12.73 20.64 9.36
N GLU A 135 13.04 21.90 9.66
CA GLU A 135 13.05 22.99 8.68
C GLU A 135 14.13 22.78 7.61
N LYS A 136 15.33 22.37 8.02
CA LYS A 136 16.42 22.00 7.12
C LYS A 136 16.03 20.84 6.20
N ALA A 137 15.40 19.81 6.75
CA ALA A 137 14.89 18.67 5.98
C ALA A 137 13.85 19.12 4.93
N TYR A 138 12.95 20.04 5.29
CA TYR A 138 11.95 20.57 4.37
C TYR A 138 12.56 21.42 3.25
N LEU A 139 13.57 22.26 3.56
CA LEU A 139 14.31 23.00 2.54
C LEU A 139 15.01 22.04 1.56
N GLY A 140 15.66 20.99 2.06
CA GLY A 140 16.24 19.94 1.22
C GLY A 140 15.20 19.24 0.34
N PHE A 141 13.99 19.00 0.86
CA PHE A 141 12.87 18.47 0.08
C PHE A 141 12.45 19.43 -1.05
N LEU A 142 12.40 20.73 -0.78
CA LEU A 142 12.06 21.75 -1.79
C LEU A 142 13.07 21.79 -2.94
N GLU A 143 14.36 21.56 -2.68
CA GLU A 143 15.37 21.44 -3.74
C GLU A 143 15.25 20.11 -4.50
N PHE A 144 15.03 19.01 -3.77
CA PHE A 144 14.90 17.68 -4.36
C PHE A 144 13.71 17.58 -5.33
N LYS A 145 12.54 18.11 -4.93
CA LYS A 145 11.34 18.06 -5.77
C LYS A 145 11.49 18.83 -7.08
N ASP A 146 12.35 19.85 -7.17
CA ASP A 146 12.61 20.58 -8.42
C ASP A 146 13.38 19.71 -9.42
N VAL A 147 14.32 18.89 -8.95
CA VAL A 147 15.02 17.92 -9.80
C VAL A 147 14.08 16.81 -10.26
N VAL A 148 13.20 16.34 -9.38
CA VAL A 148 12.16 15.36 -9.75
C VAL A 148 11.21 15.93 -10.80
N GLU A 149 10.72 17.16 -10.62
CA GLU A 149 9.82 17.84 -11.56
C GLU A 149 10.47 18.03 -12.93
N LYS A 150 11.75 18.43 -12.98
CA LYS A 150 12.51 18.54 -14.24
C LYS A 150 12.53 17.23 -15.05
N ASN A 151 12.53 16.09 -14.36
CA ASN A 151 12.59 14.76 -14.97
C ASN A 151 11.19 14.11 -15.12
N GLN A 152 10.12 14.84 -14.82
CA GLN A 152 8.76 14.28 -14.76
C GLN A 152 8.11 14.14 -16.14
N VAL A 153 7.40 13.03 -16.37
CA VAL A 153 6.63 12.80 -17.60
C VAL A 153 5.40 13.71 -17.66
N THR A 154 5.00 14.08 -18.87
CA THR A 154 3.81 14.93 -19.09
C THR A 154 2.52 14.13 -19.31
N THR A 155 2.63 12.87 -19.74
CA THR A 155 1.49 11.99 -20.05
C THR A 155 1.52 10.70 -19.24
N ALA A 156 0.35 10.20 -18.85
CA ALA A 156 0.24 8.93 -18.14
C ALA A 156 0.50 7.74 -19.08
N SER A 157 0.95 6.62 -18.51
CA SER A 157 1.12 5.36 -19.23
C SER A 157 -0.24 4.76 -19.65
N ALA A 158 -0.25 3.99 -20.75
CA ALA A 158 -1.44 3.30 -21.24
C ALA A 158 -1.98 2.28 -20.22
N PRO A 159 -3.30 1.99 -20.17
CA PRO A 159 -3.88 1.02 -19.23
C PRO A 159 -3.25 -0.37 -19.29
N ALA A 160 -3.42 -1.18 -18.23
CA ALA A 160 -2.89 -2.53 -18.22
C ALA A 160 -3.59 -3.43 -19.26
N VAL A 161 -2.87 -4.46 -19.71
CA VAL A 161 -3.45 -5.53 -20.53
C VAL A 161 -4.04 -6.58 -19.60
N VAL A 162 -5.37 -6.76 -19.67
CA VAL A 162 -6.10 -7.72 -18.81
C VAL A 162 -6.44 -8.98 -19.62
N PRO A 163 -6.03 -10.19 -19.17
CA PRO A 163 -6.47 -11.43 -19.78
C PRO A 163 -7.99 -11.61 -19.66
N SER A 164 -8.60 -12.20 -20.69
CA SER A 164 -10.03 -12.54 -20.69
C SER A 164 -10.24 -14.04 -20.91
N GLY A 165 -11.28 -14.59 -20.27
CA GLY A 165 -11.67 -16.00 -20.41
C GLY A 165 -10.69 -17.02 -19.80
N ASP A 166 -9.76 -16.60 -18.95
CA ASP A 166 -8.83 -17.48 -18.27
C ASP A 166 -9.49 -18.23 -17.09
N LYS A 167 -8.87 -19.35 -16.66
CA LYS A 167 -9.40 -20.19 -15.58
C LYS A 167 -9.58 -19.41 -14.27
N ILE A 168 -8.66 -18.49 -13.98
CA ILE A 168 -8.75 -17.62 -12.79
C ILE A 168 -9.97 -16.71 -12.88
N GLY A 169 -10.23 -16.08 -14.04
CA GLY A 169 -11.42 -15.25 -14.23
C GLY A 169 -12.73 -16.03 -13.99
N VAL A 170 -12.84 -17.25 -14.55
CA VAL A 170 -14.01 -18.12 -14.34
C VAL A 170 -14.17 -18.50 -12.87
N ALA A 171 -13.08 -18.87 -12.18
CA ALA A 171 -13.12 -19.22 -10.77
C ALA A 171 -13.41 -18.02 -9.86
N ALA A 172 -12.94 -16.83 -10.23
CA ALA A 172 -13.20 -15.59 -9.50
C ALA A 172 -14.69 -15.24 -9.50
N LYS A 173 -15.41 -15.53 -10.60
CA LYS A 173 -16.86 -15.41 -10.62
C LYS A 173 -17.54 -16.29 -9.57
N ALA A 174 -17.19 -17.58 -9.52
CA ALA A 174 -17.76 -18.50 -8.54
C ALA A 174 -17.43 -18.09 -7.09
N LEU A 175 -16.21 -17.60 -6.84
CA LEU A 175 -15.84 -17.01 -5.56
C LEU A 175 -16.75 -15.82 -5.24
N SER A 176 -16.84 -14.85 -6.16
CA SER A 176 -17.60 -13.62 -5.94
C SER A 176 -19.08 -13.89 -5.68
N ASP A 177 -19.72 -14.78 -6.45
CA ASP A 177 -21.11 -15.15 -6.23
C ASP A 177 -21.32 -15.77 -4.83
N ALA A 178 -20.36 -16.57 -4.35
CA ALA A 178 -20.41 -17.19 -3.03
C ALA A 178 -20.10 -16.24 -1.86
N SER A 179 -19.23 -15.24 -2.07
CA SER A 179 -18.76 -14.35 -1.00
C SER A 179 -19.39 -12.95 -1.01
N TYR A 180 -20.14 -12.57 -2.04
CA TYR A 180 -20.77 -11.26 -2.12
C TYR A 180 -21.79 -10.99 -0.99
N PRO A 181 -22.60 -11.97 -0.52
CA PRO A 181 -23.40 -11.79 0.69
C PRO A 181 -22.56 -11.40 1.91
N PHE A 182 -21.44 -12.10 2.14
CA PHE A 182 -20.53 -11.82 3.26
C PHE A 182 -19.92 -10.41 3.18
N ILE A 183 -19.46 -9.94 2.01
CA ILE A 183 -18.84 -8.61 1.94
C ILE A 183 -19.83 -7.45 2.18
N LYS A 184 -21.14 -7.67 1.97
CA LYS A 184 -22.19 -6.69 2.28
C LYS A 184 -22.43 -6.53 3.77
N ASP A 185 -22.11 -7.56 4.56
CA ASP A 185 -22.26 -7.56 6.01
C ASP A 185 -21.07 -6.90 6.72
N ILE A 186 -19.93 -6.76 6.03
CA ILE A 186 -18.76 -6.08 6.57
C ILE A 186 -19.04 -4.59 6.75
N ASP A 187 -18.78 -4.07 7.95
CA ASP A 187 -18.81 -2.64 8.23
C ASP A 187 -17.53 -1.95 7.74
N TRP A 188 -17.46 -1.66 6.43
CA TRP A 188 -16.33 -1.01 5.76
C TRP A 188 -15.97 0.38 6.30
N LEU A 189 -16.88 1.01 7.05
CA LEU A 189 -16.70 2.36 7.59
C LEU A 189 -16.21 2.36 9.04
N SER A 190 -15.97 1.17 9.61
CA SER A 190 -15.54 1.00 11.00
C SER A 190 -14.10 1.47 11.22
N ASP A 191 -13.83 2.05 12.39
CA ASP A 191 -12.47 2.39 12.85
C ASP A 191 -11.72 1.17 13.42
N ILE A 192 -12.37 0.00 13.47
CA ILE A 192 -11.79 -1.23 14.04
C ILE A 192 -10.52 -1.66 13.31
N TYR A 193 -10.41 -1.35 12.01
CA TYR A 193 -9.27 -1.66 11.16
C TYR A 193 -8.03 -0.81 11.48
N LEU A 194 -8.18 0.23 12.30
CA LEU A 194 -7.09 1.08 12.78
C LEU A 194 -6.65 0.72 14.21
N LYS A 195 -7.22 -0.33 14.82
CA LYS A 195 -6.79 -0.79 16.14
C LYS A 195 -5.48 -1.59 16.01
N PRO A 196 -4.52 -1.40 16.92
CA PRO A 196 -3.27 -2.14 16.89
C PRO A 196 -3.52 -3.63 17.13
N LEU A 197 -2.64 -4.46 16.57
CA LEU A 197 -2.68 -5.90 16.83
C LEU A 197 -2.33 -6.19 18.30
N PRO A 198 -3.11 -7.04 19.00
CA PRO A 198 -2.89 -7.31 20.43
C PRO A 198 -1.46 -7.81 20.72
N GLY A 199 -0.77 -7.09 21.61
CA GLY A 199 0.56 -7.47 22.09
C GLY A 199 1.68 -7.45 21.03
N LYS A 200 1.48 -6.77 19.89
CA LYS A 200 2.52 -6.65 18.84
C LYS A 200 3.15 -5.27 18.85
N THR A 201 4.46 -5.23 18.67
CA THR A 201 5.23 -3.99 18.51
C THR A 201 5.33 -3.61 17.03
N ALA A 202 5.68 -2.35 16.74
CA ALA A 202 5.94 -1.91 15.36
C ALA A 202 7.06 -2.72 14.67
N PRO A 203 8.19 -3.06 15.32
CA PRO A 203 9.18 -3.95 14.74
C PRO A 203 8.66 -5.37 14.43
N ASP A 204 7.74 -5.90 15.24
CA ASP A 204 7.15 -7.22 14.97
C ASP A 204 6.24 -7.20 13.74
N THR A 205 5.41 -6.18 13.60
CA THR A 205 4.51 -6.03 12.44
C THR A 205 5.28 -5.67 11.18
N LEU A 206 6.34 -4.86 11.28
CA LEU A 206 7.20 -4.50 10.15
C LEU A 206 7.85 -5.71 9.49
N LYS A 207 8.24 -6.75 10.25
CA LYS A 207 8.76 -8.00 9.69
C LYS A 207 7.74 -8.75 8.82
N ALA A 208 6.46 -8.68 9.19
CA ALA A 208 5.39 -9.27 8.37
C ALA A 208 5.10 -8.41 7.12
N ILE A 209 5.11 -7.09 7.28
CA ILE A 209 4.99 -6.13 6.16
C ILE A 209 6.13 -6.30 5.16
N ASP A 210 7.35 -6.53 5.62
CA ASP A 210 8.51 -6.80 4.76
C ASP A 210 8.27 -7.96 3.79
N LYS A 211 7.60 -9.04 4.24
CA LYS A 211 7.25 -10.16 3.35
C LYS A 211 6.26 -9.76 2.26
N MET A 212 5.31 -8.87 2.57
CA MET A 212 4.38 -8.33 1.58
C MET A 212 5.11 -7.43 0.56
N ILE A 213 6.07 -6.62 1.01
CA ILE A 213 6.93 -5.80 0.13
C ILE A 213 7.74 -6.69 -0.81
N VAL A 214 8.39 -7.74 -0.29
CA VAL A 214 9.15 -8.72 -1.09
C VAL A 214 8.26 -9.44 -2.10
N MET A 215 7.03 -9.80 -1.72
CA MET A 215 6.07 -10.41 -2.65
C MET A 215 5.68 -9.42 -3.75
N GLY A 216 5.36 -8.18 -3.40
CA GLY A 216 5.02 -7.13 -4.37
C GLY A 216 6.14 -6.85 -5.38
N ALA A 217 7.40 -6.81 -4.94
CA ALA A 217 8.56 -6.64 -5.82
C ALA A 217 8.75 -7.80 -6.83
N LYS A 218 8.20 -8.98 -6.53
CA LYS A 218 8.29 -10.17 -7.39
C LYS A 218 7.08 -10.34 -8.33
N MET A 219 5.95 -9.71 -8.02
CA MET A 219 4.74 -9.79 -8.84
C MET A 219 4.95 -9.21 -10.23
N ASP A 220 4.16 -9.69 -11.18
CA ASP A 220 4.12 -9.12 -12.53
C ASP A 220 3.60 -7.68 -12.51
N GLY A 221 4.39 -6.75 -13.05
CA GLY A 221 4.09 -5.32 -13.01
C GLY A 221 2.84 -4.92 -13.79
N ASN A 222 2.53 -5.59 -14.90
CA ASN A 222 1.29 -5.34 -15.65
C ASN A 222 0.07 -5.85 -14.87
N LEU A 223 0.18 -7.00 -14.21
CA LEU A 223 -0.89 -7.52 -13.36
C LEU A 223 -1.11 -6.67 -12.09
N LEU A 224 -0.05 -6.10 -11.51
CA LEU A 224 -0.16 -5.14 -10.39
C LEU A 224 -0.94 -3.90 -10.82
N LYS A 225 -0.61 -3.38 -12.00
CA LYS A 225 -1.32 -2.27 -12.60
C LYS A 225 -2.80 -2.61 -12.86
N ALA A 226 -3.08 -3.77 -13.47
CA ALA A 226 -4.45 -4.22 -13.73
C ALA A 226 -5.28 -4.35 -12.43
N ALA A 227 -4.68 -4.87 -11.36
CA ALA A 227 -5.34 -4.95 -10.06
C ALA A 227 -5.60 -3.57 -9.46
N ALA A 228 -4.67 -2.62 -9.56
CA ALA A 228 -4.87 -1.24 -9.14
C ALA A 228 -6.04 -0.58 -9.92
N GLU A 229 -6.06 -0.74 -11.24
CA GLU A 229 -7.14 -0.23 -12.10
C GLU A 229 -8.51 -0.85 -11.75
N ALA A 230 -8.54 -2.15 -11.43
CA ALA A 230 -9.76 -2.84 -10.98
C ALA A 230 -10.29 -2.27 -9.64
N HIS A 231 -9.39 -1.98 -8.69
CA HIS A 231 -9.80 -1.35 -7.42
C HIS A 231 -10.28 0.09 -7.61
N HIS A 232 -9.62 0.88 -8.46
CA HIS A 232 -10.10 2.22 -8.82
C HIS A 232 -11.53 2.18 -9.38
N LYS A 233 -11.80 1.24 -10.31
CA LYS A 233 -13.15 1.03 -10.84
C LYS A 233 -14.15 0.61 -9.75
N ALA A 234 -13.76 -0.28 -8.85
CA ALA A 234 -14.59 -0.74 -7.74
C ALA A 234 -14.96 0.37 -6.76
N ILE A 235 -14.03 1.30 -6.47
CA ILE A 235 -14.31 2.48 -5.66
C ILE A 235 -15.36 3.37 -6.34
N GLY A 236 -15.34 3.45 -7.67
CA GLY A 236 -16.32 4.22 -8.45
C GLY A 236 -17.78 3.73 -8.34
N SER A 237 -18.01 2.50 -7.86
CA SER A 237 -19.34 1.89 -7.79
C SER A 237 -19.85 1.61 -6.38
N ILE A 238 -19.17 2.13 -5.34
CA ILE A 238 -19.59 1.88 -3.96
C ILE A 238 -20.95 2.50 -3.64
N ASP A 239 -21.71 1.81 -2.78
CA ASP A 239 -22.90 2.35 -2.15
C ASP A 239 -22.57 3.24 -0.94
N ALA A 240 -23.61 3.71 -0.23
CA ALA A 240 -23.46 4.55 0.96
C ALA A 240 -22.74 3.86 2.14
N LYS A 241 -22.66 2.51 2.14
CA LYS A 241 -21.95 1.72 3.14
C LYS A 241 -20.51 1.40 2.73
N GLY A 242 -20.08 1.85 1.54
CA GLY A 242 -18.75 1.54 1.01
C GLY A 242 -18.67 0.21 0.27
N VAL A 243 -19.79 -0.45 -0.02
CA VAL A 243 -19.80 -1.75 -0.70
C VAL A 243 -19.82 -1.54 -2.22
N THR A 244 -18.80 -2.06 -2.91
CA THR A 244 -18.69 -2.02 -4.38
C THR A 244 -19.73 -2.92 -5.07
N SER A 245 -19.96 -2.73 -6.37
CA SER A 245 -20.85 -3.60 -7.14
C SER A 245 -20.35 -5.05 -7.25
N ALA A 246 -21.27 -6.01 -7.43
CA ALA A 246 -20.91 -7.42 -7.60
C ALA A 246 -19.97 -7.66 -8.79
N ALA A 247 -20.20 -6.95 -9.91
CA ALA A 247 -19.37 -7.06 -11.11
C ALA A 247 -17.95 -6.53 -10.88
N ASP A 248 -17.80 -5.43 -10.12
CA ASP A 248 -16.49 -4.88 -9.80
C ASP A 248 -15.75 -5.73 -8.77
N TYR A 249 -16.47 -6.32 -7.81
CA TYR A 249 -15.92 -7.29 -6.88
C TYR A 249 -15.37 -8.54 -7.58
N GLU A 250 -16.09 -9.08 -8.56
CA GLU A 250 -15.61 -10.15 -9.46
C GLU A 250 -14.32 -9.75 -10.20
N ALA A 251 -14.29 -8.56 -10.80
CA ALA A 251 -13.11 -8.07 -11.50
C ALA A 251 -11.88 -7.95 -10.57
N VAL A 252 -12.08 -7.46 -9.34
CA VAL A 252 -11.04 -7.38 -8.31
C VAL A 252 -10.53 -8.76 -7.92
N ASN A 253 -11.42 -9.72 -7.63
CA ASN A 253 -11.02 -11.09 -7.28
C ASN A 253 -10.22 -11.77 -8.41
N ALA A 254 -10.64 -11.58 -9.67
CA ALA A 254 -9.91 -12.11 -10.82
C ALA A 254 -8.51 -11.49 -10.95
N ALA A 255 -8.39 -10.17 -10.77
CA ALA A 255 -7.10 -9.49 -10.83
C ALA A 255 -6.15 -9.93 -9.70
N ILE A 256 -6.65 -10.07 -8.47
CA ILE A 256 -5.87 -10.56 -7.32
C ILE A 256 -5.45 -12.02 -7.53
N GLY A 257 -6.33 -12.88 -8.04
CA GLY A 257 -5.97 -14.27 -8.36
C GLY A 257 -4.80 -14.36 -9.33
N ARG A 258 -4.79 -13.54 -10.39
CA ARG A 258 -3.69 -13.47 -11.36
C ARG A 258 -2.40 -12.94 -10.73
N LEU A 259 -2.49 -11.96 -9.82
CA LEU A 259 -1.35 -11.49 -9.05
C LEU A 259 -0.70 -12.57 -8.21
N VAL A 260 -1.50 -13.32 -7.45
CA VAL A 260 -1.01 -14.41 -6.61
C VAL A 260 -0.37 -15.50 -7.47
N ALA A 261 -0.97 -15.83 -8.61
CA ALA A 261 -0.41 -16.79 -9.58
C ALA A 261 0.89 -16.30 -10.25
N SER A 262 1.21 -15.01 -10.21
CA SER A 262 2.40 -14.45 -10.86
C SER A 262 3.70 -14.67 -10.09
N VAL A 263 3.63 -15.13 -8.84
CA VAL A 263 4.80 -15.38 -7.98
C VAL A 263 4.83 -16.82 -7.47
N PRO A 264 6.01 -17.37 -7.12
CA PRO A 264 6.12 -18.73 -6.58
C PRO A 264 5.32 -18.93 -5.29
N LYS A 265 4.75 -20.13 -5.13
CA LYS A 265 3.99 -20.55 -3.93
C LYS A 265 4.71 -20.22 -2.62
N ALA A 266 6.02 -20.47 -2.56
CA ALA A 266 6.84 -20.19 -1.39
C ALA A 266 6.79 -18.70 -0.98
N THR A 267 6.75 -17.78 -1.95
CA THR A 267 6.67 -16.33 -1.68
C THR A 267 5.32 -15.97 -1.03
N VAL A 268 4.22 -16.58 -1.50
CA VAL A 268 2.89 -16.40 -0.90
C VAL A 268 2.84 -16.98 0.52
N MET A 269 3.44 -18.16 0.72
CA MET A 269 3.48 -18.80 2.03
C MET A 269 4.35 -18.05 3.04
N ASP A 270 5.41 -17.37 2.62
CA ASP A 270 6.21 -16.51 3.51
C ASP A 270 5.39 -15.36 4.10
N VAL A 271 4.52 -14.76 3.29
CA VAL A 271 3.55 -13.75 3.74
C VAL A 271 2.58 -14.36 4.74
N TYR A 272 1.90 -15.45 4.36
CA TYR A 272 0.92 -16.13 5.22
C TYR A 272 1.52 -16.51 6.58
N ASN A 273 2.68 -17.17 6.57
CA ASN A 273 3.35 -17.65 7.78
C ASN A 273 3.80 -16.51 8.69
N SER A 274 4.15 -15.36 8.12
CA SER A 274 4.56 -14.17 8.88
C SER A 274 3.35 -13.43 9.46
N MET A 275 2.26 -13.32 8.70
CA MET A 275 0.99 -12.76 9.19
C MET A 275 0.37 -13.61 10.30
N ALA A 276 0.40 -14.94 10.18
CA ALA A 276 -0.09 -15.87 11.20
C ALA A 276 0.64 -15.74 12.56
N LYS A 277 1.85 -15.16 12.60
CA LYS A 277 2.59 -14.90 13.84
C LYS A 277 2.17 -13.60 14.54
N VAL A 278 1.61 -12.66 13.79
CA VAL A 278 1.24 -11.33 14.31
C VAL A 278 -0.27 -11.16 14.47
N VAL A 279 -1.09 -11.92 13.76
CA VAL A 279 -2.55 -11.95 13.91
C VAL A 279 -2.94 -13.15 14.76
N ASP A 280 -3.39 -12.91 15.98
CA ASP A 280 -3.94 -13.96 16.84
C ASP A 280 -5.45 -14.20 16.58
N SER A 281 -5.96 -15.33 17.08
CA SER A 281 -7.34 -15.77 16.82
C SER A 281 -8.41 -14.84 17.39
N THR A 282 -8.11 -13.99 18.37
CA THR A 282 -9.09 -13.04 18.91
C THR A 282 -9.50 -12.02 17.84
N VAL A 283 -8.58 -11.64 16.95
CA VAL A 283 -8.85 -10.75 15.83
C VAL A 283 -9.82 -11.41 14.85
N THR A 284 -9.53 -12.64 14.41
CA THR A 284 -10.38 -13.36 13.43
C THR A 284 -11.75 -13.69 14.02
N ASN A 285 -11.82 -14.10 15.28
CA ASN A 285 -13.08 -14.40 15.96
C ASN A 285 -13.95 -13.14 16.11
N ASN A 286 -13.34 -12.00 16.40
CA ASN A 286 -14.04 -10.71 16.49
C ASN A 286 -14.54 -10.21 15.13
N MET A 287 -13.84 -10.51 14.03
CA MET A 287 -14.34 -10.20 12.69
C MET A 287 -15.50 -11.12 12.31
N PHE A 288 -15.38 -12.42 12.59
CA PHE A 288 -16.44 -13.39 12.31
C PHE A 288 -17.72 -13.12 13.11
N SER A 289 -17.63 -12.61 14.34
CA SER A 289 -18.81 -12.29 15.17
C SER A 289 -19.61 -11.08 14.69
N LYS A 290 -19.11 -10.31 13.71
CA LYS A 290 -19.74 -9.08 13.20
C LYS A 290 -20.50 -9.28 11.89
N VAL A 291 -20.49 -10.48 11.35
CA VAL A 291 -21.12 -10.83 10.06
C VAL A 291 -22.05 -12.02 10.24
N ASN A 292 -22.87 -12.32 9.22
CA ASN A 292 -23.61 -13.56 9.20
C ASN A 292 -22.65 -14.78 9.13
N PRO A 293 -22.71 -15.72 10.08
CA PRO A 293 -21.79 -16.86 10.13
C PRO A 293 -21.98 -17.82 8.94
N LEU A 294 -23.19 -17.96 8.40
CA LEU A 294 -23.45 -18.83 7.25
C LEU A 294 -22.84 -18.25 5.98
N ASP A 295 -22.97 -16.94 5.77
CA ASP A 295 -22.39 -16.25 4.62
C ASP A 295 -20.85 -16.26 4.70
N ALA A 296 -20.29 -16.07 5.90
CA ALA A 296 -18.85 -16.16 6.12
C ALA A 296 -18.29 -17.57 5.84
N VAL A 297 -18.99 -18.63 6.25
CA VAL A 297 -18.61 -20.01 5.93
C VAL A 297 -18.75 -20.30 4.44
N GLY A 298 -19.81 -19.79 3.80
CA GLY A 298 -20.00 -19.86 2.34
C GLY A 298 -18.85 -19.20 1.59
N ALA A 299 -18.48 -17.99 1.99
CA ALA A 299 -17.34 -17.25 1.44
C ALA A 299 -16.02 -18.01 1.61
N ALA A 300 -15.75 -18.56 2.80
CA ALA A 300 -14.55 -19.34 3.07
C ALA A 300 -14.46 -20.60 2.20
N LYS A 301 -15.57 -21.33 2.01
CA LYS A 301 -15.64 -22.48 1.10
C LYS A 301 -15.37 -22.09 -0.36
N GLY A 302 -15.96 -20.97 -0.80
CA GLY A 302 -15.67 -20.39 -2.12
C GLY A 302 -14.19 -20.07 -2.28
N PHE A 303 -13.58 -19.44 -1.28
CA PHE A 303 -12.15 -19.13 -1.26
C PHE A 303 -11.27 -20.38 -1.36
N TYR A 304 -11.55 -21.41 -0.56
CA TYR A 304 -10.77 -22.65 -0.58
C TYR A 304 -10.84 -23.40 -1.92
N THR A 305 -11.94 -23.25 -2.66
CA THR A 305 -12.08 -23.78 -4.03
C THR A 305 -11.33 -22.91 -5.03
N PHE A 306 -11.44 -21.59 -4.91
CA PHE A 306 -10.78 -20.63 -5.80
C PHE A 306 -9.26 -20.74 -5.74
N LYS A 307 -8.68 -20.87 -4.53
CA LYS A 307 -7.22 -20.96 -4.37
C LYS A 307 -6.60 -22.15 -5.12
N ASP A 308 -7.34 -23.24 -5.34
CA ASP A 308 -6.83 -24.42 -6.07
C ASP A 308 -6.61 -24.10 -7.54
N VAL A 309 -7.48 -23.26 -8.12
CA VAL A 309 -7.33 -22.78 -9.50
C VAL A 309 -6.16 -21.80 -9.61
N VAL A 310 -5.99 -20.93 -8.62
CA VAL A 310 -4.84 -20.02 -8.54
C VAL A 310 -3.54 -20.80 -8.42
N GLU A 311 -3.48 -21.78 -7.51
CA GLU A 311 -2.31 -22.64 -7.31
C GLU A 311 -1.95 -23.42 -8.58
N ALA A 312 -2.94 -24.00 -9.27
CA ALA A 312 -2.71 -24.71 -10.54
C ALA A 312 -2.21 -23.80 -11.67
N SER A 313 -2.40 -22.48 -11.55
CA SER A 313 -1.95 -21.48 -12.52
C SER A 313 -0.69 -20.74 -12.08
N GLN A 314 -0.16 -21.06 -10.90
CA GLN A 314 0.95 -20.35 -10.28
C GLN A 314 2.29 -20.71 -10.93
N ARG A 315 3.13 -19.70 -11.16
CA ARG A 315 4.47 -19.85 -11.74
C ARG A 315 5.52 -20.23 -10.70
#